data_AF-A0AAV4D423-F1
#
_entry.id   AF-A0AAV4D423-F1
#
_cell.length_a   1.000
_cell.length_b   1.000
_cell.length_c   1.000
_cell.angle_alpha   90.00
_cell.angle_beta   90.00
_cell.angle_gamma   90.00
#
_symmetry.space_group_name_H-M   'P 1'
#
loop_
_entity.id
_entity.type
_entity.pdbx_description
1 polymer ?
#
loop_
_entity_poly.entity_id
_entity_poly.type
_entity_poly.pdbx_seq_one_letter_code
_entity_poly.pdbx_strand_id
1 'polypeptide(L)'
;MIGKMEGTGNNKTDKTSKIATWDVRTLHQKSKLENVVKEMERMKLNTLGLAEVIWTGAGSMKLGGHTHERGVGISFDVTMAKSLGSWCPISDGVVVAKLVAKPFNLGIIQLYAPTSDSEDVEVEKFYEEIEKAKGYLKSQDIIIVMGDFNAKVGDERVEDVVGPSGIGTVNERGSRLIEWCQVNDFTMSNAWYQNHPRRQWTWKSPGDRSRNKIDYIFI
;
A
#
# COMPACT_ATOMS: atom_id res chain seq x y z
N MET A 1 -7.82 -3.01 1.64
CA MET A 1 -8.38 -1.65 1.83
C MET A 1 -8.47 -0.93 0.48
N ILE A 2 -9.39 0.03 0.27
CA ILE A 2 -9.57 0.72 -1.03
C ILE A 2 -9.55 2.24 -0.84
N GLY A 3 -8.66 2.91 -1.56
CA GLY A 3 -8.66 4.35 -1.77
C GLY A 3 -9.34 4.70 -3.11
N LYS A 4 -10.07 5.81 -3.14
CA LYS A 4 -10.61 6.39 -4.37
C LYS A 4 -9.94 7.74 -4.62
N MET A 5 -9.53 7.96 -5.85
CA MET A 5 -8.91 9.21 -6.28
C MET A 5 -9.78 9.85 -7.36
N GLU A 6 -10.38 11.00 -7.04
CA GLU A 6 -11.20 11.80 -7.96
C GLU A 6 -10.42 13.07 -8.31
N GLY A 7 -10.23 13.34 -9.60
CA GLY A 7 -9.61 14.59 -10.07
C GLY A 7 -10.68 15.66 -10.24
N THR A 8 -10.57 16.81 -9.59
CA THR A 8 -11.55 17.89 -9.73
C THR A 8 -11.23 18.74 -10.97
N GLY A 9 -11.76 18.36 -12.13
CA GLY A 9 -11.60 19.12 -13.38
C GLY A 9 -12.93 19.34 -14.10
N ASN A 10 -13.37 20.59 -14.21
CA ASN A 10 -14.56 20.95 -14.99
C ASN A 10 -14.33 20.58 -16.49
N ASN A 11 -15.17 19.67 -16.99
CA ASN A 11 -15.29 19.18 -18.37
C ASN A 11 -14.25 18.16 -18.89
N LYS A 12 -14.47 16.87 -18.57
CA LYS A 12 -14.50 15.68 -19.47
C LYS A 12 -14.44 14.41 -18.61
N THR A 13 -15.56 13.69 -18.47
CA THR A 13 -15.68 12.35 -17.82
C THR A 13 -14.62 12.10 -16.74
N ASP A 14 -14.90 12.45 -15.48
CA ASP A 14 -13.99 12.16 -14.36
C ASP A 14 -13.60 10.68 -14.37
N LYS A 15 -12.39 10.40 -14.85
CA LYS A 15 -11.81 9.07 -14.80
C LYS A 15 -11.25 8.88 -13.40
N THR A 16 -12.11 8.45 -12.50
CA THR A 16 -11.74 8.05 -11.15
C THR A 16 -10.79 6.86 -11.22
N SER A 17 -9.63 6.95 -10.57
CA SER A 17 -8.75 5.80 -10.38
C SER A 17 -9.01 5.17 -9.00
N LYS A 18 -9.15 3.85 -8.98
CA LYS A 18 -9.33 3.06 -7.75
C LYS A 18 -8.07 2.26 -7.46
N ILE A 19 -7.52 2.52 -6.29
CA ILE A 19 -6.29 1.92 -5.82
C ILE A 19 -6.61 1.18 -4.52
N ALA A 20 -6.07 -0.01 -4.38
CA ALA A 20 -6.27 -0.83 -3.21
C ALA A 20 -4.96 -1.48 -2.79
N THR A 21 -4.88 -1.91 -1.55
CA THR A 21 -3.82 -2.79 -1.05
C THR A 21 -4.45 -3.98 -0.33
N TRP A 22 -3.83 -5.15 -0.48
CA TRP A 22 -4.29 -6.40 0.12
C TRP A 22 -3.12 -7.31 0.52
N ASP A 23 -3.00 -7.59 1.82
CA ASP A 23 -2.25 -8.74 2.34
C ASP A 23 -3.02 -10.05 2.06
N VAL A 24 -2.46 -10.90 1.19
CA VAL A 24 -3.09 -12.14 0.69
C VAL A 24 -2.73 -13.40 1.49
N ARG A 25 -1.88 -13.27 2.53
CA ARG A 25 -1.45 -14.34 3.44
C ARG A 25 -1.09 -15.65 2.77
N THR A 26 0.01 -15.66 2.02
CA THR A 26 0.56 -16.74 1.18
C THR A 26 -0.25 -17.10 -0.08
N LEU A 27 0.34 -16.78 -1.22
CA LEU A 27 -0.07 -17.13 -2.60
C LEU A 27 0.35 -18.56 -3.02
N HIS A 28 0.17 -19.56 -2.15
CA HIS A 28 0.63 -20.95 -2.42
C HIS A 28 -0.22 -21.70 -3.49
N GLN A 29 -1.29 -21.13 -4.05
CA GLN A 29 -2.17 -21.84 -4.99
C GLN A 29 -2.51 -20.98 -6.21
N LYS A 30 -2.39 -21.57 -7.41
CA LYS A 30 -2.78 -20.96 -8.70
C LYS A 30 -4.21 -20.40 -8.69
N SER A 31 -5.10 -21.01 -7.92
CA SER A 31 -6.47 -20.57 -7.67
C SER A 31 -6.58 -19.20 -6.96
N LYS A 32 -5.58 -18.76 -6.20
CA LYS A 32 -5.61 -17.46 -5.51
C LYS A 32 -5.26 -16.29 -6.42
N LEU A 33 -4.42 -16.46 -7.46
CA LEU A 33 -4.17 -15.40 -8.44
C LEU A 33 -5.44 -15.14 -9.27
N GLU A 34 -6.20 -16.19 -9.61
CA GLU A 34 -7.53 -16.05 -10.21
C GLU A 34 -8.50 -15.31 -9.28
N ASN A 35 -8.42 -15.52 -7.97
CA ASN A 35 -9.21 -14.74 -7.01
C ASN A 35 -8.80 -13.28 -7.00
N VAL A 36 -7.50 -12.97 -7.05
CA VAL A 36 -7.02 -11.58 -7.15
C VAL A 36 -7.60 -10.89 -8.39
N VAL A 37 -7.54 -11.54 -9.56
CA VAL A 37 -8.12 -11.01 -10.80
C VAL A 37 -9.63 -10.81 -10.67
N LYS A 38 -10.36 -11.81 -10.17
CA LYS A 38 -11.82 -11.72 -9.95
C LYS A 38 -12.19 -10.59 -8.99
N GLU A 39 -11.40 -10.38 -7.93
CA GLU A 39 -11.64 -9.30 -6.97
C GLU A 39 -11.32 -7.93 -7.57
N MET A 40 -10.26 -7.80 -8.36
CA MET A 40 -9.97 -6.57 -9.11
C MET A 40 -11.10 -6.22 -10.08
N GLU A 41 -11.62 -7.21 -10.82
CA GLU A 41 -12.76 -7.02 -11.73
C GLU A 41 -14.04 -6.67 -10.97
N ARG A 42 -14.37 -7.42 -9.91
CA ARG A 42 -15.55 -7.21 -9.06
C ARG A 42 -15.59 -5.80 -8.47
N MET A 43 -14.43 -5.30 -8.02
CA MET A 43 -14.30 -4.00 -7.38
C MET A 43 -13.96 -2.87 -8.37
N LYS A 44 -13.69 -3.23 -9.63
CA LYS A 44 -13.25 -2.34 -10.72
C LYS A 44 -12.01 -1.56 -10.32
N LEU A 45 -11.00 -2.27 -9.80
CA LEU A 45 -9.72 -1.70 -9.37
C LEU A 45 -8.82 -1.45 -10.58
N ASN A 46 -8.14 -0.31 -10.58
CA ASN A 46 -7.14 0.01 -11.58
C ASN A 46 -5.75 -0.44 -11.13
N THR A 47 -5.50 -0.39 -9.83
CA THR A 47 -4.24 -0.80 -9.19
C THR A 47 -4.53 -1.54 -7.90
N LEU A 48 -3.82 -2.64 -7.67
CA LEU A 48 -3.86 -3.41 -6.43
C LEU A 48 -2.44 -3.72 -5.96
N GLY A 49 -2.07 -3.17 -4.81
CA GLY A 49 -0.91 -3.59 -4.03
C GLY A 49 -1.14 -4.93 -3.36
N LEU A 50 -0.13 -5.78 -3.38
CA LEU A 50 -0.14 -7.10 -2.79
C LEU A 50 1.04 -7.23 -1.81
N ALA A 51 0.78 -7.81 -0.65
CA ALA A 51 1.79 -8.23 0.32
C ALA A 51 1.70 -9.74 0.55
N GLU A 52 2.81 -10.35 1.00
CA GLU A 52 2.96 -11.81 1.21
C GLU A 52 2.74 -12.67 -0.06
N VAL A 53 3.33 -12.21 -1.17
CA VAL A 53 3.36 -12.91 -2.45
C VAL A 53 4.59 -13.82 -2.54
N ILE A 54 4.37 -15.11 -2.79
CA ILE A 54 5.44 -16.07 -3.15
C ILE A 54 5.32 -16.35 -4.65
N TRP A 55 6.25 -15.80 -5.46
CA TRP A 55 6.22 -15.99 -6.91
C TRP A 55 6.91 -17.29 -7.33
N THR A 56 6.15 -18.34 -7.62
CA THR A 56 6.66 -19.53 -8.35
C THR A 56 6.42 -19.37 -9.85
N GLY A 57 7.23 -18.57 -10.53
CA GLY A 57 7.44 -18.61 -11.99
C GLY A 57 6.24 -18.46 -12.94
N ALA A 58 6.34 -17.41 -13.78
CA ALA A 58 5.66 -17.16 -15.07
C ALA A 58 4.22 -16.59 -15.03
N GLY A 59 4.09 -15.30 -15.40
CA GLY A 59 2.77 -14.74 -15.71
C GLY A 59 2.58 -13.21 -15.68
N SER A 60 3.60 -12.39 -15.47
CA SER A 60 3.69 -10.99 -15.93
C SER A 60 5.04 -10.46 -15.42
N MET A 61 5.89 -10.02 -16.35
CA MET A 61 7.26 -9.49 -16.16
C MET A 61 8.11 -10.15 -15.05
N LYS A 62 8.84 -11.22 -15.39
CA LYS A 62 9.93 -11.79 -14.55
C LYS A 62 11.03 -10.74 -14.34
N LEU A 63 11.53 -10.59 -13.12
CA LEU A 63 12.96 -10.41 -12.80
C LEU A 63 13.20 -10.56 -11.30
N GLY A 64 14.03 -11.54 -10.92
CA GLY A 64 14.46 -11.79 -9.54
C GLY A 64 14.09 -13.20 -9.07
N GLY A 65 14.92 -14.19 -9.42
CA GLY A 65 14.74 -15.55 -8.95
C GLY A 65 15.34 -15.73 -7.57
N HIS A 66 14.49 -15.85 -6.55
CA HIS A 66 14.72 -16.57 -5.31
C HIS A 66 13.34 -16.81 -4.67
N THR A 67 13.12 -17.99 -4.09
CA THR A 67 11.92 -18.31 -3.32
C THR A 67 11.94 -17.52 -2.02
N HIS A 68 11.39 -16.31 -2.02
CA HIS A 68 11.22 -15.50 -0.82
C HIS A 68 9.82 -15.72 -0.24
N GLU A 69 9.75 -15.97 1.07
CA GLU A 69 8.50 -16.21 1.81
C GLU A 69 7.70 -14.92 2.06
N ARG A 70 8.22 -13.74 1.68
CA ARG A 70 7.67 -12.41 2.03
C ARG A 70 7.75 -11.40 0.87
N GLY A 71 7.21 -11.70 -0.31
CA GLY A 71 7.26 -10.76 -1.44
C GLY A 71 6.14 -9.71 -1.44
N VAL A 72 6.45 -8.50 -1.92
CA VAL A 72 5.45 -7.50 -2.32
C VAL A 72 5.27 -7.46 -3.84
N GLY A 73 4.11 -6.98 -4.30
CA GLY A 73 3.82 -6.84 -5.72
C GLY A 73 2.75 -5.80 -6.01
N ILE A 74 2.67 -5.36 -7.26
CA ILE A 74 1.62 -4.45 -7.71
C ILE A 74 0.98 -5.03 -8.96
N SER A 75 -0.34 -5.18 -8.94
CA SER A 75 -1.15 -5.58 -10.08
C SER A 75 -1.87 -4.37 -10.67
N PHE A 76 -1.90 -4.29 -12.00
CA PHE A 76 -2.52 -3.21 -12.74
C PHE A 76 -3.60 -3.75 -13.66
N ASP A 77 -4.66 -2.97 -13.88
CA ASP A 77 -5.55 -3.21 -15.01
C ASP A 77 -4.81 -2.97 -16.34
N VAL A 78 -5.40 -3.43 -17.45
CA VAL A 78 -4.80 -3.33 -18.79
C VAL A 78 -4.52 -1.86 -19.20
N THR A 79 -5.26 -0.90 -18.67
CA THR A 79 -5.09 0.52 -18.99
C THR A 79 -3.91 1.11 -18.23
N MET A 80 -3.80 0.86 -16.93
CA MET A 80 -2.69 1.28 -16.08
C MET A 80 -1.38 0.57 -16.45
N ALA A 81 -1.45 -0.71 -16.83
CA ALA A 81 -0.28 -1.45 -17.29
C ALA A 81 0.38 -0.80 -18.52
N LYS A 82 -0.40 -0.16 -19.41
CA LYS A 82 0.12 0.56 -20.58
C LYS A 82 0.85 1.86 -20.23
N SER A 83 0.57 2.44 -19.06
CA SER A 83 1.27 3.64 -18.60
C SER A 83 2.48 3.32 -17.71
N LEU A 84 2.77 2.05 -17.43
CA LEU A 84 3.94 1.68 -16.62
C LEU A 84 5.25 2.11 -17.29
N GLY A 85 5.90 3.10 -16.71
CA GLY A 85 7.18 3.63 -17.17
C GLY A 85 8.37 2.92 -16.54
N SER A 86 8.32 2.66 -15.23
CA SER A 86 9.37 1.91 -14.53
C SER A 86 8.82 1.13 -13.35
N TRP A 87 9.51 0.05 -13.00
CA TRP A 87 9.25 -0.77 -11.84
C TRP A 87 10.58 -1.21 -11.22
N CYS A 88 10.72 -1.14 -9.91
CA CYS A 88 11.94 -1.50 -9.19
C CYS A 88 11.60 -2.17 -7.84
N PRO A 89 11.98 -3.45 -7.65
CA PRO A 89 11.95 -4.08 -6.34
C PRO A 89 13.14 -3.57 -5.52
N ILE A 90 12.86 -2.95 -4.37
CA ILE A 90 13.90 -2.42 -3.48
C ILE A 90 14.37 -3.51 -2.51
N SER A 91 13.41 -4.27 -1.98
CA SER A 91 13.61 -5.40 -1.08
C SER A 91 12.42 -6.36 -1.16
N ASP A 92 12.43 -7.42 -0.37
CA ASP A 92 11.28 -8.32 -0.20
C ASP A 92 10.03 -7.55 0.28
N GLY A 93 10.23 -6.52 1.11
CA GLY A 93 9.17 -5.72 1.74
C GLY A 93 8.83 -4.42 1.03
N VAL A 94 9.54 -3.99 -0.02
CA VAL A 94 9.32 -2.69 -0.68
C VAL A 94 9.49 -2.78 -2.19
N VAL A 95 8.49 -2.29 -2.94
CA VAL A 95 8.54 -2.17 -4.41
C VAL A 95 7.96 -0.84 -4.86
N VAL A 96 8.59 -0.22 -5.86
CA VAL A 96 8.12 1.02 -6.47
C VAL A 96 7.77 0.83 -7.94
N ALA A 97 6.64 1.41 -8.36
CA ALA A 97 6.22 1.51 -9.75
C ALA A 97 5.94 2.97 -10.10
N LYS A 98 6.30 3.37 -11.32
CA LYS A 98 6.00 4.70 -11.86
C LYS A 98 5.12 4.57 -13.09
N LEU A 99 3.95 5.20 -13.03
CA LEU A 99 3.01 5.32 -14.13
C LEU A 99 3.17 6.69 -14.79
N VAL A 100 3.41 6.71 -16.09
CA VAL A 100 3.50 7.91 -16.91
C VAL A 100 2.09 8.44 -17.16
N ALA A 101 1.81 9.62 -16.62
CA ALA A 101 0.50 10.26 -16.73
C ALA A 101 0.65 11.77 -16.93
N LYS A 102 -0.48 12.43 -17.24
CA LYS A 102 -0.57 13.89 -17.38
C LYS A 102 -1.65 14.41 -16.44
N PRO A 103 -1.46 15.57 -15.78
CA PRO A 103 -0.29 16.45 -15.91
C PRO A 103 0.97 15.94 -15.17
N PHE A 104 0.80 15.10 -14.15
CA PHE A 104 1.90 14.54 -13.36
C PHE A 104 1.96 13.03 -13.49
N ASN A 105 3.14 12.44 -13.30
CA ASN A 105 3.25 10.98 -13.18
C ASN A 105 2.74 10.55 -11.80
N LEU A 106 2.41 9.27 -11.69
CA LEU A 106 2.00 8.64 -10.44
C LEU A 106 3.05 7.62 -10.03
N GLY A 107 3.69 7.84 -8.88
CA GLY A 107 4.54 6.87 -8.20
C GLY A 107 3.73 6.08 -7.18
N ILE A 108 3.88 4.77 -7.18
CA ILE A 108 3.22 3.87 -6.24
C ILE A 108 4.29 3.04 -5.56
N ILE A 109 4.39 3.18 -4.23
CA ILE A 109 5.25 2.39 -3.37
C ILE A 109 4.36 1.42 -2.61
N GLN A 110 4.51 0.12 -2.90
CA GLN A 110 3.85 -0.94 -2.15
C GLN A 110 4.83 -1.52 -1.14
N LEU A 111 4.37 -1.72 0.10
CA LEU A 111 5.20 -2.23 1.17
C LEU A 111 4.54 -3.29 2.06
N TYR A 112 5.40 -3.99 2.78
CA TYR A 112 5.08 -4.91 3.88
C TYR A 112 6.16 -4.75 4.96
N ALA A 113 5.78 -4.13 6.07
CA ALA A 113 6.70 -3.83 7.16
C ALA A 113 7.10 -5.08 7.95
N PRO A 114 8.30 -5.09 8.55
CA PRO A 114 8.72 -6.15 9.47
C PRO A 114 7.69 -6.38 10.59
N THR A 115 7.59 -7.61 11.08
CA THR A 115 6.64 -7.99 12.13
C THR A 115 7.03 -7.41 13.49
N SER A 116 6.16 -7.56 14.49
CA SER A 116 6.44 -7.12 15.87
C SER A 116 7.70 -7.73 16.49
N ASP A 117 8.10 -8.91 16.00
CA ASP A 117 9.21 -9.69 16.54
C ASP A 117 10.54 -9.39 15.82
N SER A 118 10.52 -8.47 14.86
CA SER A 118 11.70 -8.04 14.10
C SER A 118 12.56 -7.08 14.93
N GLU A 119 13.87 -7.13 14.73
CA GLU A 119 14.83 -6.28 15.43
C GLU A 119 14.73 -4.81 14.97
N ASP A 120 15.11 -3.87 15.84
CA ASP A 120 15.05 -2.44 15.51
C ASP A 120 15.87 -2.08 14.26
N VAL A 121 16.99 -2.78 14.04
CA VAL A 121 17.83 -2.61 12.84
C VAL A 121 17.09 -2.98 11.55
N GLU A 122 16.18 -3.97 11.59
CA GLU A 122 15.34 -4.35 10.45
C GLU A 122 14.28 -3.28 10.18
N VAL A 123 13.75 -2.66 11.24
CA VAL A 123 12.79 -1.55 11.13
C VAL A 123 13.46 -0.30 10.56
N GLU A 124 14.66 0.04 11.02
CA GLU A 124 15.43 1.16 10.47
C GLU A 124 15.73 0.97 8.99
N LYS A 125 16.26 -0.20 8.63
CA LYS A 125 16.51 -0.57 7.24
C LYS A 125 15.24 -0.48 6.38
N PHE A 126 14.09 -0.88 6.92
CA PHE A 126 12.82 -0.77 6.20
C PHE A 126 12.47 0.69 5.85
N TYR A 127 12.68 1.65 6.76
CA TYR A 127 12.47 3.07 6.45
C TYR A 127 13.49 3.60 5.44
N GLU A 128 14.75 3.17 5.51
CA GLU A 128 15.76 3.49 4.48
C GLU A 128 15.36 2.97 3.10
N GLU A 129 14.76 1.79 3.02
CA GLU A 129 14.25 1.20 1.78
C GLU A 129 13.08 2.02 1.20
N ILE A 130 12.19 2.56 2.04
CA ILE A 130 11.11 3.47 1.60
C ILE A 130 11.71 4.76 1.04
N GLU A 131 12.71 5.35 1.71
CA GLU A 131 13.38 6.56 1.21
C GLU A 131 14.12 6.30 -0.10
N LYS A 132 14.78 5.15 -0.22
CA LYS A 132 15.38 4.72 -1.47
C LYS A 132 14.34 4.57 -2.57
N ALA A 133 13.16 4.00 -2.28
CA ALA A 133 12.05 3.88 -3.22
C ALA A 133 11.57 5.26 -3.72
N LYS A 134 11.42 6.23 -2.81
CA LYS A 134 11.09 7.62 -3.14
C LYS A 134 12.14 8.28 -4.03
N GLY A 135 13.42 7.94 -3.87
CA GLY A 135 14.51 8.42 -4.73
C GLY A 135 14.40 8.04 -6.21
N TYR A 136 13.59 7.03 -6.57
CA TYR A 136 13.28 6.70 -7.97
C TYR A 136 12.20 7.59 -8.58
N LEU A 137 11.51 8.39 -7.77
CA LEU A 137 10.42 9.27 -8.16
C LEU A 137 10.91 10.73 -8.19
N LYS A 138 10.24 11.57 -8.97
CA LYS A 138 10.53 13.01 -9.01
C LYS A 138 9.66 13.73 -7.98
N SER A 139 10.15 14.86 -7.47
CA SER A 139 9.40 15.70 -6.52
C SER A 139 8.03 16.18 -7.03
N GLN A 140 7.86 16.30 -8.34
CA GLN A 140 6.59 16.67 -8.97
C GLN A 140 5.65 15.47 -9.25
N ASP A 141 6.12 14.24 -9.06
CA ASP A 141 5.27 13.07 -9.23
C ASP A 141 4.31 12.99 -8.03
N ILE A 142 3.07 12.57 -8.26
CA ILE A 142 2.17 12.24 -7.17
C ILE A 142 2.65 10.92 -6.58
N ILE A 143 2.87 10.84 -5.27
CA ILE A 143 3.40 9.64 -4.61
C ILE A 143 2.30 9.03 -3.76
N ILE A 144 2.01 7.76 -3.99
CA ILE A 144 1.15 6.95 -3.14
C ILE A 144 2.01 5.91 -2.46
N VAL A 145 2.00 5.89 -1.14
CA VAL A 145 2.66 4.84 -0.34
C VAL A 145 1.56 4.01 0.30
N MET A 146 1.57 2.70 0.09
CA MET A 146 0.51 1.83 0.58
C MET A 146 1.03 0.44 0.93
N GLY A 147 0.30 -0.26 1.80
CA GLY A 147 0.70 -1.58 2.23
C GLY A 147 0.35 -1.85 3.68
N ASP A 148 0.91 -2.93 4.21
CA ASP A 148 0.84 -3.28 5.62
C ASP A 148 2.04 -2.67 6.34
N PHE A 149 1.79 -1.79 7.29
CA PHE A 149 2.82 -1.10 8.07
C PHE A 149 3.10 -1.77 9.42
N ASN A 150 2.33 -2.80 9.81
CA ASN A 150 2.40 -3.42 11.14
C ASN A 150 2.39 -2.39 12.30
N ALA A 151 1.69 -1.27 12.09
CA ALA A 151 1.68 -0.10 12.97
C ALA A 151 0.23 0.26 13.34
N LYS A 152 0.01 0.75 14.56
CA LYS A 152 -1.30 1.23 15.03
C LYS A 152 -1.19 2.70 15.34
N VAL A 153 -1.91 3.54 14.59
CA VAL A 153 -1.86 5.01 14.75
C VAL A 153 -2.90 5.57 15.72
N GLY A 154 -3.69 4.71 16.38
CA GLY A 154 -4.75 5.13 17.30
C GLY A 154 -5.99 5.69 16.60
N ASP A 155 -6.87 6.34 17.36
CA ASP A 155 -8.10 7.02 16.91
C ASP A 155 -8.05 8.55 17.04
N GLU A 156 -6.99 9.09 17.62
CA GLU A 156 -6.79 10.53 17.76
C GLU A 156 -6.35 11.17 16.43
N ARG A 157 -6.91 12.35 16.15
CA ARG A 157 -6.50 13.15 15.00
C ARG A 157 -5.13 13.76 15.28
N VAL A 158 -4.22 13.66 14.32
CA VAL A 158 -2.92 14.34 14.33
C VAL A 158 -2.86 15.24 13.11
N GLU A 159 -3.02 16.55 13.34
CA GLU A 159 -2.90 17.62 12.35
C GLU A 159 -3.66 17.31 11.03
N ASP A 160 -2.93 17.24 9.91
CA ASP A 160 -3.34 16.82 8.58
C ASP A 160 -2.87 15.39 8.23
N VAL A 161 -2.02 14.77 9.04
CA VAL A 161 -1.52 13.40 8.83
C VAL A 161 -2.55 12.34 9.16
N VAL A 162 -3.04 12.28 10.41
CA VAL A 162 -3.97 11.24 10.87
C VAL A 162 -5.36 11.82 11.02
N GLY A 163 -6.32 11.27 10.28
CA GLY A 163 -7.72 11.67 10.41
C GLY A 163 -8.44 11.05 11.62
N PRO A 164 -9.64 11.53 11.97
CA PRO A 164 -10.38 11.12 13.18
C PRO A 164 -11.05 9.74 13.07
N SER A 165 -10.78 8.97 12.02
CA SER A 165 -11.40 7.65 11.77
C SER A 165 -10.43 6.49 12.04
N GLY A 166 -9.50 6.69 12.96
CA GLY A 166 -8.61 5.66 13.46
C GLY A 166 -9.30 4.69 14.44
N ILE A 167 -8.55 3.71 14.95
CA ILE A 167 -9.05 2.73 15.94
C ILE A 167 -7.97 2.35 16.95
N GLY A 168 -8.38 2.13 18.19
CA GLY A 168 -7.51 1.65 19.26
C GLY A 168 -6.50 2.69 19.72
N THR A 169 -5.40 2.25 20.33
CA THR A 169 -4.34 3.12 20.83
C THR A 169 -3.13 3.10 19.89
N VAL A 170 -2.40 4.20 19.88
CA VAL A 170 -1.12 4.29 19.19
C VAL A 170 -0.10 3.34 19.83
N ASN A 171 0.68 2.63 19.01
CA ASN A 171 1.86 1.90 19.47
C ASN A 171 3.14 2.60 18.99
N GLU A 172 4.31 2.19 19.50
CA GLU A 172 5.60 2.79 19.14
C GLU A 172 5.84 2.88 17.62
N ARG A 173 5.52 1.80 16.90
CA ARG A 173 5.59 1.77 15.42
C ARG A 173 4.63 2.77 14.78
N GLY A 174 3.45 2.95 15.36
CA GLY A 174 2.49 3.97 14.96
C GLY A 174 3.00 5.39 15.17
N SER A 175 3.61 5.67 16.32
CA SER A 175 4.23 6.98 16.59
C SER A 175 5.32 7.28 15.57
N ARG A 176 6.22 6.32 15.30
CA ARG A 176 7.27 6.46 14.28
C ARG A 176 6.70 6.66 12.87
N LEU A 177 5.62 5.97 12.54
CA LEU A 177 4.94 6.12 11.25
C LEU A 177 4.32 7.51 11.08
N ILE A 178 3.70 8.04 12.13
CA ILE A 178 3.12 9.39 12.14
C ILE A 178 4.22 10.43 11.94
N GLU A 179 5.33 10.32 12.69
CA GLU A 179 6.48 11.22 12.54
C GLU A 179 7.07 11.16 11.14
N TRP A 180 7.25 9.95 10.59
CA TRP A 180 7.74 9.78 9.22
C TRP A 180 6.81 10.43 8.19
N CYS A 181 5.49 10.32 8.38
CA CYS A 181 4.52 11.00 7.52
C CYS A 181 4.59 12.53 7.65
N GLN A 182 4.75 13.08 8.86
CA GLN A 182 4.91 14.53 9.09
C GLN A 182 6.16 15.07 8.40
N VAL A 183 7.30 14.36 8.51
CA VAL A 183 8.57 14.76 7.86
C VAL A 183 8.48 14.75 6.33
N ASN A 184 7.59 13.93 5.77
CA ASN A 184 7.48 13.70 4.34
C ASN A 184 6.18 14.25 3.72
N ASP A 185 5.45 15.09 4.46
CA ASP A 185 4.20 15.73 4.03
C ASP A 185 3.13 14.74 3.54
N PHE A 186 3.05 13.55 4.15
CA PHE A 186 2.07 12.52 3.79
C PHE A 186 0.82 12.55 4.66
N THR A 187 -0.34 12.48 4.01
CA THR A 187 -1.64 12.33 4.64
C THR A 187 -2.09 10.86 4.62
N MET A 188 -2.48 10.30 5.77
CA MET A 188 -3.02 8.95 5.87
C MET A 188 -4.46 8.87 5.38
N SER A 189 -4.67 8.86 4.07
CA SER A 189 -5.99 8.98 3.41
C SER A 189 -7.09 8.11 4.04
N ASN A 190 -6.79 6.85 4.36
CA ASN A 190 -7.74 5.89 4.93
C ASN A 190 -8.09 6.15 6.41
N ALA A 191 -7.37 7.04 7.11
CA ALA A 191 -7.71 7.54 8.45
C ALA A 191 -8.68 8.73 8.42
N TRP A 192 -8.85 9.38 7.27
CA TRP A 192 -9.75 10.54 7.11
C TRP A 192 -11.18 10.14 6.76
N TYR A 193 -11.38 9.01 6.10
CA TYR A 193 -12.72 8.56 5.72
C TYR A 193 -13.45 7.84 6.86
N GLN A 194 -14.59 8.41 7.25
CA GLN A 194 -15.53 7.76 8.17
C GLN A 194 -16.13 6.52 7.51
N ASN A 195 -15.67 5.36 7.97
CA ASN A 195 -16.23 4.08 7.59
C ASN A 195 -17.10 3.53 8.72
N HIS A 196 -18.11 2.74 8.35
CA HIS A 196 -18.86 1.96 9.32
C HIS A 196 -17.87 1.16 10.21
N PRO A 197 -18.03 1.09 11.54
CA PRO A 197 -17.03 0.51 12.47
C PRO A 197 -16.54 -0.90 12.08
N ARG A 198 -17.43 -1.73 11.53
CA ARG A 198 -17.11 -3.07 10.99
C ARG A 198 -16.08 -3.07 9.83
N ARG A 199 -15.80 -1.93 9.20
CA ARG A 199 -14.90 -1.76 8.05
C ARG A 199 -13.65 -0.93 8.37
N GLN A 200 -13.46 -0.52 9.63
CA GLN A 200 -12.33 0.31 10.03
C GLN A 200 -11.05 -0.48 10.31
N TRP A 201 -11.19 -1.76 10.69
CA TRP A 201 -10.06 -2.66 10.93
C TRP A 201 -9.68 -3.41 9.64
N THR A 202 -8.40 -3.74 9.51
CA THR A 202 -7.84 -4.46 8.37
C THR A 202 -7.22 -5.79 8.77
N TRP A 203 -6.95 -5.96 10.07
CA TRP A 203 -6.39 -7.17 10.66
C TRP A 203 -7.20 -7.62 11.89
N LYS A 204 -7.32 -8.93 12.07
CA LYS A 204 -8.01 -9.56 13.22
C LYS A 204 -7.11 -10.64 13.81
N SER A 205 -6.92 -10.63 15.13
CA SER A 205 -6.10 -11.62 15.81
C SER A 205 -6.75 -13.00 15.79
N PRO A 206 -5.96 -14.09 15.87
CA PRO A 206 -6.49 -15.43 16.11
C PRO A 206 -7.47 -15.44 17.30
N GLY A 207 -8.65 -16.01 17.08
CA GLY A 207 -9.73 -16.05 18.08
C GLY A 207 -10.53 -14.75 18.28
N ASP A 208 -10.42 -13.76 17.39
CA ASP A 208 -11.14 -12.45 17.48
C ASP A 208 -10.89 -11.64 18.75
N ARG A 209 -9.74 -11.84 19.41
CA ARG A 209 -9.40 -11.14 20.65
C ARG A 209 -9.16 -9.65 20.45
N SER A 210 -8.70 -9.26 19.27
CA SER A 210 -8.40 -7.88 18.91
C SER A 210 -8.58 -7.65 17.41
N ARG A 211 -8.89 -6.40 17.06
CA ARG A 211 -9.01 -5.92 15.68
C ARG A 211 -8.16 -4.68 15.54
N ASN A 212 -7.28 -4.67 14.55
CA ASN A 212 -6.31 -3.61 14.33
C ASN A 212 -6.43 -3.07 12.90
N LYS A 213 -6.05 -1.82 12.73
CA LYS A 213 -5.86 -1.19 11.43
C LYS A 213 -4.36 -1.05 11.30
N ILE A 214 -3.79 -1.76 10.34
CA ILE A 214 -2.34 -1.81 10.09
C ILE A 214 -2.02 -1.59 8.61
N ASP A 215 -3.02 -1.70 7.74
CA ASP A 215 -2.90 -1.35 6.33
C ASP A 215 -3.29 0.10 6.11
N TYR A 216 -2.44 0.81 5.37
CA TYR A 216 -2.64 2.22 5.08
C TYR A 216 -2.38 2.57 3.62
N ILE A 217 -2.93 3.71 3.21
CA ILE A 217 -2.70 4.35 1.92
C ILE A 217 -2.42 5.82 2.20
N PHE A 218 -1.25 6.29 1.80
CA PHE A 218 -0.78 7.66 1.96
C PHE A 218 -0.78 8.40 0.64
N ILE A 219 -0.94 9.71 0.71
CA ILE A 219 -0.77 10.64 -0.39
C ILE A 219 -0.18 11.95 0.10
#